data_AF-A0A3D2ANR9-F1
#
_entry.id   AF-A0A3D2ANR9-F1
#
_cell.length_a   1.000
_cell.length_b   1.000
_cell.length_c   1.000
_cell.angle_alpha   90.00
_cell.angle_beta   90.00
_cell.angle_gamma   90.00
#
_symmetry.space_group_name_H-M   'P 1'
#
loop_
_entity.id
_entity.type
_entity.pdbx_description
1 polymer ?
#
loop_
_entity_poly.entity_id
_entity_poly.type
_entity_poly.pdbx_seq_one_letter_code
_entity_poly.pdbx_strand_id
1 'polypeptide(L)'
;TVDAGRLHRAKAAGVLKPMSLPALEQRIPAALRDADGYWYGLTLRARPIIYAKHRVDINQLSSYEALADSLWDGRLCLRSSQSVYNQSLVA
;
A
#
# COMPACT_ATOMS: atom_id res chain seq x y z
N THR A 1 -7.49 4.41 2.08
CA THR A 1 -7.69 3.45 3.17
C THR A 1 -6.68 3.66 4.27
N VAL A 2 -7.06 3.36 5.52
CA VAL A 2 -6.07 2.95 6.53
C VAL A 2 -5.30 1.75 5.98
N ASP A 3 -4.03 1.66 6.33
CA ASP A 3 -3.15 0.60 5.85
C ASP A 3 -3.76 -0.81 6.03
N ALA A 4 -3.71 -1.66 4.99
CA ALA A 4 -4.24 -3.04 5.05
C ALA A 4 -3.61 -3.83 6.20
N GLY A 5 -2.34 -3.57 6.53
CA GLY A 5 -1.66 -4.14 7.70
C GLY A 5 -2.24 -3.68 9.04
N ARG A 6 -2.87 -2.50 9.13
CA ARG A 6 -3.63 -2.10 10.33
C ARG A 6 -4.95 -2.86 10.44
N LEU A 7 -5.66 -3.05 9.31
CA LEU A 7 -6.90 -3.82 9.27
C LEU A 7 -6.64 -5.30 9.61
N HIS A 8 -5.57 -5.87 9.07
CA HIS A 8 -5.12 -7.23 9.39
C HIS A 8 -4.81 -7.37 10.89
N ARG A 9 -4.06 -6.44 11.48
CA ARG A 9 -3.79 -6.45 12.93
C ARG A 9 -5.05 -6.31 13.78
N ALA A 10 -6.01 -5.49 13.37
CA ALA A 10 -7.29 -5.36 14.06
C ALA A 10 -8.11 -6.66 14.03
N LYS A 11 -8.11 -7.37 12.89
CA LYS A 11 -8.70 -8.72 12.77
C LYS A 11 -7.99 -9.70 13.71
N ALA A 12 -6.66 -9.74 13.68
CA ALA A 12 -5.87 -10.62 14.54
C ALA A 12 -6.05 -10.33 16.04
N ALA A 13 -6.28 -9.06 16.41
CA ALA A 13 -6.56 -8.65 17.78
C ALA A 13 -8.00 -8.94 18.23
N GLY A 14 -8.88 -9.45 17.36
CA GLY A 14 -10.27 -9.78 17.70
C GLY A 14 -11.16 -8.57 17.96
N VAL A 15 -10.77 -7.37 17.51
CA VAL A 15 -11.53 -6.13 17.76
C VAL A 15 -12.55 -5.80 16.65
N LEU A 16 -12.68 -6.67 15.66
CA LEU A 16 -13.59 -6.51 14.52
C LEU A 16 -14.69 -7.57 14.55
N LYS A 17 -15.87 -7.21 14.06
CA LYS A 17 -16.98 -8.13 13.83
C LYS A 17 -17.16 -8.33 12.32
N PRO A 18 -17.33 -9.57 11.83
CA PRO A 18 -17.58 -9.79 10.42
C PRO A 18 -18.97 -9.26 10.04
N MET A 19 -19.07 -8.74 8.83
CA MET A 19 -20.33 -8.25 8.27
C MET A 19 -20.40 -8.70 6.82
N SER A 20 -21.50 -9.36 6.45
CA SER A 20 -21.80 -9.67 5.05
C SER A 20 -22.91 -8.74 4.57
N LEU A 21 -22.58 -7.94 3.56
CA LEU A 21 -23.50 -7.05 2.88
C LEU A 21 -23.35 -7.28 1.38
N PRO A 22 -24.37 -7.85 0.70
CA PRO A 22 -24.31 -8.11 -0.74
C PRO A 22 -23.95 -6.86 -1.54
N ALA A 23 -24.45 -5.69 -1.13
CA ALA A 23 -24.14 -4.42 -1.76
C ALA A 23 -22.65 -4.05 -1.70
N LEU A 24 -21.94 -4.39 -0.62
CA LEU A 24 -20.50 -4.16 -0.49
C LEU A 24 -19.70 -5.20 -1.28
N GLU A 25 -20.11 -6.46 -1.23
CA GLU A 25 -19.43 -7.55 -1.94
C GLU A 25 -19.49 -7.40 -3.46
N GLN A 26 -20.59 -6.85 -3.98
CA GLN A 26 -20.75 -6.55 -5.41
C GLN A 26 -19.97 -5.30 -5.85
N ARG A 27 -19.84 -4.28 -4.99
CA ARG A 27 -19.22 -2.99 -5.35
C ARG A 27 -17.72 -2.93 -5.08
N ILE A 28 -17.21 -3.72 -4.13
CA ILE A 28 -15.82 -3.67 -3.68
C ILE A 28 -15.09 -4.90 -4.24
N PRO A 29 -14.08 -4.71 -5.10
CA PRO A 29 -13.27 -5.81 -5.65
C PRO A 29 -12.73 -6.73 -4.55
N ALA A 30 -12.65 -8.03 -4.84
CA ALA A 30 -12.20 -9.04 -3.87
C ALA A 30 -10.81 -8.71 -3.28
N ALA A 31 -9.89 -8.17 -4.08
CA ALA A 31 -8.56 -7.76 -3.63
C ALA A 31 -8.56 -6.59 -2.62
N LEU A 32 -9.69 -5.89 -2.44
CA LEU A 32 -9.82 -4.71 -1.58
C LEU A 32 -10.73 -4.94 -0.37
N ARG A 33 -11.03 -6.21 -0.05
CA ARG A 33 -11.84 -6.59 1.11
C ARG A 33 -11.31 -7.87 1.74
N ASP A 34 -11.64 -8.08 3.00
CA ASP A 34 -11.33 -9.33 3.70
C ASP A 34 -12.18 -10.48 3.16
N ALA A 35 -11.59 -11.66 3.00
CA ALA A 35 -12.31 -12.86 2.56
C ALA A 35 -13.40 -13.29 3.55
N ASP A 36 -13.20 -13.03 4.84
CA ASP A 36 -14.13 -13.41 5.91
C ASP A 36 -15.04 -12.23 6.34
N GLY A 37 -15.03 -11.13 5.58
CA GLY A 37 -15.95 -9.99 5.79
C GLY A 37 -15.64 -9.10 7.00
N TYR A 38 -14.42 -9.14 7.55
CA TYR A 38 -14.05 -8.31 8.70
C TYR A 38 -13.76 -6.85 8.36
N TRP A 39 -13.40 -6.54 7.11
CA TRP A 39 -13.13 -5.17 6.68
C TRP A 39 -13.30 -5.01 5.17
N TYR A 40 -13.57 -3.77 4.75
CA TYR A 40 -13.78 -3.37 3.36
C TYR A 40 -13.00 -2.10 3.04
N GLY A 41 -12.36 -2.06 1.88
CA GLY A 41 -11.62 -0.89 1.39
C GLY A 41 -12.55 0.16 0.79
N LEU A 42 -12.55 1.37 1.36
CA LEU A 42 -13.41 2.46 0.89
C LEU A 42 -12.71 3.43 -0.07
N THR A 43 -11.39 3.57 0.04
CA THR A 43 -10.59 4.50 -0.75
C THR A 43 -9.25 3.89 -1.12
N LEU A 44 -8.81 4.07 -2.35
CA LEU A 44 -7.51 3.60 -2.80
C LEU A 44 -6.43 4.67 -2.62
N ARG A 45 -5.19 4.22 -2.44
CA ARG A 45 -4.02 5.10 -2.43
C ARG A 45 -2.91 4.41 -3.22
N ALA A 46 -2.31 5.13 -4.16
CA ALA A 46 -1.08 4.70 -4.81
C ALA A 46 0.12 5.25 -4.03
N ARG A 47 1.26 4.57 -4.13
CA ARG A 47 2.52 5.06 -3.56
C ARG A 47 3.57 5.27 -4.66
N PRO A 48 3.33 6.20 -5.60
CA PRO A 48 4.16 6.32 -6.79
C PRO A 48 5.58 6.78 -6.45
N ILE A 49 6.49 6.55 -7.40
CA ILE A 49 7.79 7.22 -7.42
C ILE A 49 7.55 8.69 -7.79
N ILE A 50 8.01 9.60 -6.93
CA ILE A 50 8.01 11.03 -7.20
C ILE A 50 9.45 11.45 -7.47
N TYR A 51 9.68 12.15 -8.58
CA TYR A 51 11.02 12.53 -9.02
C TYR A 51 11.12 14.02 -9.36
N ALA A 52 12.34 14.55 -9.27
CA ALA A 52 12.63 15.93 -9.66
C ALA A 52 12.82 16.00 -11.19
N LYS A 53 11.85 16.60 -11.90
CA LYS A 53 11.80 16.65 -13.38
C LYS A 53 13.07 17.19 -14.06
N HIS A 54 13.80 18.09 -13.40
CA HIS A 54 15.05 18.66 -13.94
C HIS A 54 16.29 17.77 -13.73
N ARG A 55 16.19 16.71 -12.91
CA ARG A 55 17.35 15.87 -12.50
C ARG A 55 17.20 14.40 -12.87
N VAL A 56 16.01 13.96 -13.27
CA VAL A 56 15.70 12.56 -13.59
C VAL A 56 14.84 12.53 -14.84
N ASP A 57 15.28 11.76 -15.83
CA ASP A 57 14.45 11.41 -16.98
C ASP A 57 13.46 10.31 -16.56
N ILE A 58 12.20 10.45 -16.97
CA ILE A 58 11.16 9.45 -16.70
C ILE A 58 11.53 8.08 -17.29
N ASN A 59 12.29 8.04 -18.39
CA ASN A 59 12.73 6.78 -19.01
C ASN A 59 13.74 6.00 -18.17
N GLN A 60 14.33 6.62 -17.14
CA GLN A 60 15.20 5.95 -16.17
C GLN A 60 14.41 5.25 -15.07
N LEU A 61 13.11 5.53 -14.94
CA LEU A 61 12.23 4.96 -13.93
C LEU A 61 11.44 3.79 -14.53
N SER A 62 11.42 2.66 -13.82
CA SER A 62 10.68 1.47 -14.23
C SER A 62 9.88 0.90 -13.05
N SER A 63 10.52 0.12 -12.19
CA SER A 63 9.90 -0.58 -11.07
C SER A 63 10.49 -0.15 -9.72
N TYR A 64 9.91 -0.63 -8.62
CA TYR A 64 10.47 -0.36 -7.28
C TYR A 64 11.78 -1.10 -7.07
N GLU A 65 11.92 -2.30 -7.62
CA GLU A 65 13.13 -3.13 -7.55
C GLU A 65 14.31 -2.41 -8.20
N ALA A 66 14.10 -1.74 -9.34
CA ALA A 66 15.12 -0.96 -10.02
C ALA A 66 15.64 0.22 -9.17
N LEU A 67 14.93 0.64 -8.12
CA LEU A 67 15.43 1.65 -7.18
C LEU A 67 16.60 1.14 -6.31
N ALA A 68 16.85 -0.17 -6.28
CA ALA A 68 18.01 -0.75 -5.62
C ALA A 68 19.30 -0.65 -6.46
N ASP A 69 19.21 -0.28 -7.74
CA ASP A 69 20.36 -0.18 -8.63
C ASP A 69 21.31 0.95 -8.19
N SER A 70 22.60 0.76 -8.47
CA SER A 70 23.66 1.73 -8.13
C SER A 70 23.45 3.13 -8.74
N LEU A 71 22.62 3.24 -9.79
CA LEU A 71 22.19 4.52 -10.37
C LEU A 71 21.53 5.45 -9.33
N TRP A 72 20.89 4.88 -8.31
CA TRP A 72 20.11 5.61 -7.31
C TRP A 72 20.84 5.82 -5.99
N ASP A 73 22.09 5.38 -5.88
CA ASP A 73 22.89 5.56 -4.67
C ASP A 73 23.01 7.04 -4.31
N GLY A 74 22.74 7.38 -3.05
CA GLY A 74 22.68 8.76 -2.55
C GLY A 74 21.57 9.64 -3.13
N ARG A 75 20.65 9.09 -3.96
CA ARG A 75 19.61 9.87 -4.68
C ARG A 75 18.18 9.60 -4.20
N LEU A 76 17.98 8.62 -3.33
CA LEU A 76 16.67 8.30 -2.76
C LEU A 76 16.38 9.10 -1.50
N CYS A 77 15.17 9.66 -1.42
CA CYS A 77 14.66 10.29 -0.21
C CYS A 77 13.35 9.60 0.20
N LEU A 78 13.38 8.94 1.34
CA LEU A 78 12.27 8.16 1.87
C LEU A 78 12.06 8.53 3.34
N ARG A 79 10.79 8.52 3.78
CA ARG A 79 10.48 8.63 5.20
C ARG A 79 11.01 7.43 5.98
N SER A 80 11.14 7.58 7.30
CA SER A 80 11.58 6.52 8.23
C SER A 80 10.88 5.17 8.01
N SER A 81 11.65 4.09 8.18
CA SER A 81 11.20 2.69 8.09
C SER A 81 10.03 2.36 9.03
N GLN A 82 9.89 3.07 10.14
CA GLN A 82 8.79 2.92 11.11
C GLN A 82 7.42 3.35 10.56
N SER A 83 7.39 4.00 9.41
CA SER A 83 6.16 4.31 8.71
C SER A 83 5.43 3.05 8.31
N VAL A 84 4.16 2.89 8.75
CA VAL A 84 3.30 1.76 8.33
C VAL A 84 3.23 1.61 6.81
N TYR A 85 3.31 2.73 6.07
CA TYR A 85 3.32 2.72 4.62
C TYR A 85 4.55 2.01 4.03
N ASN A 86 5.71 2.07 4.69
CA ASN A 86 6.94 1.40 4.26
C ASN A 86 6.85 -0.09 4.60
N GLN A 87 6.35 -0.41 5.80
CA GLN A 87 6.19 -1.79 6.25
C GLN A 87 5.27 -2.57 5.31
N SER A 88 4.12 -1.99 4.95
CA SER A 88 3.14 -2.62 4.06
C SER A 88 3.51 -2.57 2.57
N LEU A 89 4.65 -1.98 2.20
CA LEU A 89 5.21 -2.09 0.85
C LEU A 89 6.12 -3.30 0.71
N VAL A 90 6.77 -3.72 1.81
CA VAL A 90 7.73 -4.83 1.84
C VAL A 90 7.09 -6.14 2.31
N ALA A 91 6.01 -6.06 3.10
CA ALA A 91 5.33 -7.20 3.71
C ALA A 91 4.40 -7.95 2.76
#